data_AF-A0A7V4ELR4-F1
#
_entry.id   AF-A0A7V4ELR4-F1
#
_cell.length_a   1.000
_cell.length_b   1.000
_cell.length_c   1.000
_cell.angle_alpha   90.00
_cell.angle_beta   90.00
_cell.angle_gamma   90.00
#
_symmetry.space_group_name_H-M   'P 1'
#
loop_
_entity.id
_entity.type
_entity.pdbx_description
1 polymer ?
#
loop_
_entity_poly.entity_id
_entity_poly.type
_entity_poly.pdbx_seq_one_letter_code
_entity_poly.pdbx_strand_id
1 'polypeptide(L)'
;MKKLFPFVAAAVLAAVFACLLQSAPASAAPGVEKVNGIYVITLEGSPYDMGHQQGSLLKDEIKLVYKQYLYKKVIEEWTKQIAILGKGGAKAYSDPRGTLLAHAKAMEPYIPEEYLEEMRGLADGAGLKYEDVLILSSHVDYFAILCSTFVARGPKTADGAL
;
A
#
# COMPACT_ATOMS: atom_id res chain seq x y z
N MET A 1 -32.10 -23.76 -44.75
CA MET A 1 -31.56 -23.65 -43.38
C MET A 1 -30.13 -23.05 -43.30
N LYS A 2 -29.61 -22.36 -44.33
CA LYS A 2 -28.23 -21.80 -44.34
C LYS A 2 -28.14 -20.27 -44.12
N LYS A 3 -29.28 -19.58 -43.93
CA LYS A 3 -29.32 -18.10 -43.80
C LYS A 3 -29.49 -17.57 -42.37
N LEU A 4 -29.68 -18.44 -41.38
CA LEU A 4 -29.94 -18.05 -39.99
C LEU A 4 -28.65 -17.96 -39.13
N PHE A 5 -27.57 -18.60 -39.58
CA PHE A 5 -26.30 -18.68 -38.87
C PHE A 5 -25.53 -17.35 -38.69
N PRO A 6 -25.46 -16.43 -39.69
CA PRO A 6 -24.69 -15.20 -39.53
C PRO A 6 -25.36 -14.19 -38.59
N PHE A 7 -26.69 -14.21 -38.51
CA PHE A 7 -27.46 -13.31 -37.62
C PHE A 7 -27.35 -13.71 -36.15
N VAL A 8 -27.34 -15.02 -35.85
CA VAL A 8 -27.16 -15.52 -34.49
C VAL A 8 -25.74 -15.29 -34.00
N ALA A 9 -24.73 -15.49 -34.85
CA ALA A 9 -23.33 -15.22 -34.50
C ALA A 9 -23.07 -13.72 -34.23
N ALA A 10 -23.63 -12.81 -35.03
CA ALA A 10 -23.50 -11.37 -34.83
C ALA A 10 -24.22 -10.87 -33.56
N ALA A 11 -25.40 -11.42 -33.25
CA ALA A 11 -26.14 -11.08 -32.04
C ALA A 11 -25.45 -11.56 -30.76
N VAL A 12 -24.83 -12.76 -30.80
CA VAL A 12 -24.03 -13.30 -29.68
C VAL A 12 -22.75 -12.48 -29.49
N LEU A 13 -22.07 -12.08 -30.57
CA LEU A 13 -20.88 -11.22 -30.48
C LEU A 13 -21.22 -9.86 -29.88
N ALA A 14 -22.33 -9.24 -30.28
CA ALA A 14 -22.79 -7.96 -29.76
C ALA A 14 -23.20 -8.04 -28.28
N ALA A 15 -23.85 -9.13 -27.86
CA ALA A 15 -24.23 -9.35 -26.47
C ALA A 15 -23.01 -9.61 -25.57
N VAL A 16 -22.00 -10.32 -26.05
CA VAL A 16 -20.72 -10.53 -25.33
C VAL A 16 -19.96 -9.21 -25.21
N PHE A 17 -19.94 -8.37 -26.26
CA PHE A 17 -19.29 -7.06 -26.23
C PHE A 17 -20.00 -6.07 -25.28
N ALA A 18 -21.34 -6.09 -25.24
CA ALA A 18 -22.12 -5.29 -24.31
C ALA A 18 -21.95 -5.73 -22.85
N CYS A 19 -21.81 -7.05 -22.61
CA CYS A 19 -21.58 -7.60 -21.28
C CYS A 19 -20.15 -7.31 -20.76
N LEU A 20 -19.15 -7.28 -21.65
CA LEU A 20 -17.77 -6.88 -21.32
C LEU A 20 -17.63 -5.38 -20.99
N LEU A 21 -18.55 -4.54 -21.46
CA LEU A 21 -18.59 -3.11 -21.14
C LEU A 21 -19.28 -2.80 -19.80
N GLN A 22 -19.90 -3.79 -19.16
CA GLN A 22 -20.80 -3.58 -18.01
C GLN A 22 -20.22 -3.96 -16.65
N SER A 23 -18.96 -4.41 -16.57
CA SER A 23 -18.37 -4.92 -15.32
C SER A 23 -17.22 -4.11 -14.73
N ALA A 24 -17.07 -2.83 -15.09
CA ALA A 24 -16.29 -1.91 -14.27
C ALA A 24 -17.26 -0.85 -13.70
N PRO A 25 -17.53 -0.81 -12.38
CA PRO A 25 -18.19 0.35 -11.81
C PRO A 25 -17.40 1.60 -12.24
N ALA A 26 -18.10 2.66 -12.64
CA ALA A 26 -17.46 3.92 -12.99
C ALA A 26 -16.52 4.29 -11.84
N SER A 27 -15.22 4.36 -12.13
CA SER A 27 -14.20 4.81 -11.19
C SER A 27 -14.71 6.11 -10.56
N ALA A 28 -14.98 6.10 -9.25
CA ALA A 28 -15.30 7.33 -8.56
C ALA A 28 -14.09 8.26 -8.76
N ALA A 29 -14.34 9.55 -9.01
CA ALA A 29 -13.25 10.51 -9.19
C ALA A 29 -12.32 10.48 -7.97
N PRO A 30 -11.00 10.74 -8.14
CA PRO A 30 -10.05 10.74 -7.04
C PRO A 30 -10.55 11.59 -5.89
N GLY A 31 -10.52 11.05 -4.69
CA GLY A 31 -11.18 11.69 -3.56
C GLY A 31 -10.98 10.98 -2.25
N VAL A 32 -11.38 11.66 -1.18
CA VAL A 32 -11.37 11.16 0.18
C VAL A 32 -12.76 11.27 0.77
N GLU A 33 -13.25 10.18 1.34
CA GLU A 33 -14.46 10.16 2.15
C GLU A 33 -14.16 9.55 3.52
N LYS A 34 -15.00 9.86 4.51
CA LYS A 34 -14.85 9.34 5.87
C LYS A 34 -16.04 8.48 6.22
N VAL A 35 -15.83 7.16 6.28
CA VAL A 35 -16.86 6.17 6.60
C VAL A 35 -16.59 5.63 8.00
N ASN A 36 -17.51 5.89 8.94
CA ASN A 36 -17.39 5.46 10.34
C ASN A 36 -16.05 5.86 11.01
N GLY A 37 -15.53 7.04 10.65
CA GLY A 37 -14.26 7.54 11.19
C GLY A 37 -13.01 7.09 10.44
N ILE A 38 -13.14 6.20 9.46
CA ILE A 38 -12.03 5.69 8.63
C ILE A 38 -12.01 6.46 7.30
N TYR A 39 -10.82 6.88 6.87
CA TYR A 39 -10.64 7.45 5.55
C TYR A 39 -10.69 6.35 4.48
N VAL A 40 -11.59 6.51 3.53
CA VAL A 40 -11.63 5.73 2.29
C VAL A 40 -11.18 6.67 1.19
N ILE A 41 -10.12 6.29 0.48
CA ILE A 41 -9.58 7.07 -0.63
C ILE A 41 -9.81 6.32 -1.93
N THR A 42 -10.22 7.05 -2.96
CA THR A 42 -10.22 6.55 -4.34
C THR A 42 -9.06 7.20 -5.07
N LEU A 43 -8.26 6.37 -5.73
CA LEU A 43 -7.05 6.76 -6.46
C LEU A 43 -7.14 6.19 -7.88
N GLU A 44 -6.59 6.89 -8.85
CA GLU A 44 -6.54 6.43 -10.25
C GLU A 44 -5.29 6.94 -10.98
N GLY A 45 -5.00 6.33 -12.13
CA GLY A 45 -3.86 6.71 -12.97
C GLY A 45 -2.68 5.75 -12.85
N SER A 46 -1.48 6.25 -13.15
CA SER A 46 -0.25 5.48 -12.98
C SER A 46 0.07 5.26 -11.49
N PRO A 47 0.98 4.33 -11.14
CA PRO A 47 1.40 4.16 -9.74
C PRO A 47 1.90 5.47 -9.10
N TYR A 48 2.69 6.26 -9.84
CA TYR A 48 3.10 7.59 -9.39
C TYR A 48 1.90 8.51 -9.13
N ASP A 49 0.91 8.56 -10.03
CA ASP A 49 -0.28 9.40 -9.87
C ASP A 49 -1.08 8.99 -8.62
N MET A 50 -1.26 7.68 -8.39
CA MET A 50 -1.94 7.15 -7.21
C MET A 50 -1.20 7.56 -5.92
N GLY A 51 0.12 7.39 -5.89
CA GLY A 51 0.95 7.82 -4.78
C GLY A 51 0.83 9.32 -4.52
N HIS A 52 0.94 10.14 -5.57
CA HIS A 52 0.85 11.59 -5.46
C HIS A 52 -0.52 12.05 -4.98
N GLN A 53 -1.60 11.43 -5.48
CA GLN A 53 -2.96 11.67 -5.01
C GLN A 53 -3.11 11.32 -3.53
N GLN A 54 -2.66 10.14 -3.09
CA GLN A 54 -2.70 9.75 -1.67
C GLN A 54 -1.92 10.74 -0.80
N GLY A 55 -0.69 11.08 -1.21
CA GLY A 55 0.19 12.00 -0.51
C GLY A 55 -0.43 13.39 -0.37
N SER A 56 -1.15 13.84 -1.39
CA SER A 56 -1.82 15.14 -1.42
C SER A 56 -3.12 15.15 -0.61
N LEU A 57 -3.98 14.12 -0.78
CA LEU A 57 -5.30 14.02 -0.14
C LEU A 57 -5.21 13.81 1.38
N LEU A 58 -4.20 13.06 1.85
CA LEU A 58 -4.00 12.70 3.25
C LEU A 58 -2.72 13.32 3.84
N LYS A 59 -2.30 14.46 3.31
CA LYS A 59 -1.00 15.09 3.63
C LYS A 59 -0.75 15.25 5.12
N ASP A 60 -1.76 15.70 5.86
CA ASP A 60 -1.62 15.98 7.29
C ASP A 60 -1.61 14.70 8.12
N GLU A 61 -2.46 13.73 7.80
CA GLU A 61 -2.48 12.40 8.40
C GLU A 61 -1.16 11.66 8.18
N ILE A 62 -0.65 11.68 6.95
CA ILE A 62 0.63 11.07 6.58
C ILE A 62 1.75 11.75 7.38
N LYS A 63 1.84 13.08 7.40
CA LYS A 63 2.85 13.78 8.19
C LYS A 63 2.77 13.46 9.67
N LEU A 64 1.56 13.26 10.21
CA LEU A 64 1.38 12.84 11.60
C LEU A 64 1.94 11.44 11.84
N VAL A 65 1.68 10.48 10.94
CA VAL A 65 2.27 9.12 11.01
C VAL A 65 3.79 9.20 10.98
N TYR A 66 4.38 9.94 10.05
CA TYR A 66 5.84 10.03 9.96
C TYR A 66 6.44 10.68 11.22
N LYS A 67 5.79 11.70 11.76
CA LYS A 67 6.21 12.35 13.00
C LYS A 67 6.12 11.44 14.22
N GLN A 68 4.94 10.86 14.47
CA GLN A 68 4.69 10.14 15.72
C GLN A 68 5.16 8.70 15.67
N TYR A 69 5.11 8.07 14.51
CA TYR A 69 5.45 6.68 14.33
C TYR A 69 6.88 6.53 13.79
N LEU A 70 7.16 6.97 12.56
CA LEU A 70 8.47 6.74 11.94
C LEU A 70 9.62 7.37 12.76
N TYR A 71 9.58 8.69 12.99
CA TYR A 71 10.69 9.37 13.66
C TYR A 71 10.75 9.03 15.15
N LYS A 72 9.64 9.23 15.87
CA LYS A 72 9.63 9.09 17.32
C LYS A 72 9.67 7.63 17.81
N LYS A 73 8.91 6.72 17.19
CA LYS A 73 8.84 5.32 17.62
C LYS A 73 9.87 4.45 16.93
N VAL A 74 9.82 4.38 15.61
CA VAL A 74 10.66 3.45 14.84
C VAL A 74 12.14 3.84 14.95
N ILE A 75 12.49 5.07 14.58
CA ILE A 75 13.89 5.53 14.55
C ILE A 75 14.44 5.81 15.95
N GLU A 76 13.78 6.66 16.74
CA GLU A 76 14.36 7.15 18.00
C GLU A 76 14.26 6.14 19.16
N GLU A 77 13.21 5.32 19.19
CA GLU A 77 12.93 4.41 20.31
C GLU A 77 13.29 2.96 19.97
N TRP A 78 12.58 2.34 19.03
CA TRP A 78 12.67 0.90 18.76
C TRP A 78 14.01 0.48 18.17
N THR A 79 14.55 1.24 17.20
CA THR A 79 15.85 0.91 16.58
C THR A 79 16.97 0.91 17.63
N LYS A 80 16.95 1.89 18.54
CA LYS A 80 17.93 1.96 19.64
C LYS A 80 17.73 0.85 20.66
N GLN A 81 16.50 0.49 20.98
CA GLN A 81 16.22 -0.64 21.88
C GLN A 81 16.73 -1.96 21.33
N ILE A 82 16.52 -2.24 20.04
CA ILE A 82 17.07 -3.43 19.37
C ILE A 82 18.61 -3.45 19.38
N ALA A 83 19.24 -2.29 19.28
CA ALA A 83 20.69 -2.16 19.41
C ALA A 83 21.19 -2.62 20.80
N ILE A 84 20.50 -2.20 21.86
CA ILE A 84 20.82 -2.54 23.26
C ILE A 84 20.60 -4.03 23.54
N LEU A 85 19.57 -4.64 22.93
CA LEU A 85 19.26 -6.07 23.05
C LEU A 85 20.20 -6.98 22.24
N GLY A 86 21.30 -6.44 21.70
CA GLY A 86 22.36 -7.20 21.00
C GLY A 86 22.02 -7.61 19.57
N LYS A 87 20.88 -7.17 19.02
CA LYS A 87 20.42 -7.56 17.68
C LYS A 87 20.67 -6.50 16.60
N GLY A 88 20.84 -5.22 16.96
CA GLY A 88 21.06 -4.11 16.01
C GLY A 88 22.50 -3.60 15.87
N GLY A 89 23.41 -4.02 16.77
CA GLY A 89 24.80 -3.54 16.80
C GLY A 89 24.96 -2.06 17.20
N ALA A 90 26.20 -1.62 17.42
CA ALA A 90 26.50 -0.25 17.88
C ALA A 90 26.05 0.85 16.90
N LYS A 91 25.92 0.53 15.61
CA LYS A 91 25.49 1.45 14.56
C LYS A 91 24.00 1.81 14.68
N ALA A 92 23.14 0.85 15.05
CA ALA A 92 21.71 1.11 15.27
C ALA A 92 21.45 2.07 16.44
N TYR A 93 22.35 2.13 17.42
CA TYR A 93 22.23 3.07 18.54
C TYR A 93 22.69 4.49 18.16
N SER A 94 23.84 4.59 17.49
CA SER A 94 24.50 5.85 17.13
C SER A 94 23.90 6.56 15.92
N ASP A 95 23.45 5.79 14.93
CA ASP A 95 22.78 6.28 13.71
C ASP A 95 21.60 5.36 13.35
N PRO A 96 20.48 5.45 14.10
CA PRO A 96 19.32 4.60 13.88
C PRO A 96 18.70 4.81 12.49
N ARG A 97 18.60 6.05 12.02
CA ARG A 97 18.02 6.36 10.70
C ARG A 97 18.91 5.82 9.59
N GLY A 98 20.23 6.03 9.65
CA GLY A 98 21.14 5.50 8.62
C GLY A 98 21.21 3.97 8.63
N THR A 99 21.02 3.34 9.80
CA THR A 99 20.91 1.87 9.89
C THR A 99 19.65 1.37 9.17
N LEU A 100 18.49 1.96 9.45
CA LEU A 100 17.25 1.61 8.77
C LEU A 100 17.31 1.92 7.27
N LEU A 101 17.89 3.05 6.88
CA LEU A 101 18.05 3.40 5.48
C LEU A 101 18.94 2.39 4.74
N ALA A 102 20.05 1.98 5.35
CA ALA A 102 20.92 0.97 4.75
C ALA A 102 20.20 -0.37 4.55
N HIS A 103 19.36 -0.77 5.52
CA HIS A 103 18.52 -1.95 5.40
C HIS A 103 17.48 -1.80 4.28
N ALA A 104 16.76 -0.68 4.26
CA ALA A 104 15.74 -0.38 3.25
C ALA A 104 16.33 -0.33 1.82
N LYS A 105 17.50 0.31 1.66
CA LYS A 105 18.24 0.37 0.39
C LYS A 105 18.77 -0.98 -0.08
N ALA A 106 19.03 -1.93 0.83
CA ALA A 106 19.40 -3.29 0.44
C ALA A 106 18.22 -4.06 -0.15
N MET A 107 16.98 -3.70 0.20
CA MET A 107 15.76 -4.31 -0.34
C MET A 107 15.24 -3.62 -1.60
N GLU A 108 15.50 -2.32 -1.77
CA GLU A 108 15.01 -1.50 -2.89
C GLU A 108 15.15 -2.16 -4.28
N PRO A 109 16.28 -2.81 -4.65
CA PRO A 109 16.42 -3.44 -5.97
C PRO A 109 15.48 -4.62 -6.23
N TYR A 110 14.84 -5.15 -5.19
CA TYR A 110 13.90 -6.28 -5.25
C TYR A 110 12.44 -5.83 -5.17
N ILE A 111 12.19 -4.53 -4.98
CA ILE A 111 10.85 -3.97 -4.99
C ILE A 111 10.45 -3.73 -6.45
N PRO A 112 9.29 -4.25 -6.90
CA PRO A 112 8.76 -3.94 -8.22
C PRO A 112 8.67 -2.42 -8.50
N GLU A 113 8.97 -2.02 -9.73
CA GLU A 113 9.08 -0.61 -10.12
C GLU A 113 7.78 0.15 -9.87
N GLU A 114 6.62 -0.48 -10.06
CA GLU A 114 5.32 0.14 -9.80
C GLU A 114 5.18 0.63 -8.35
N TYR A 115 5.70 -0.11 -7.37
CA TYR A 115 5.66 0.31 -5.96
C TYR A 115 6.71 1.38 -5.66
N LEU A 116 7.85 1.36 -6.34
CA LEU A 116 8.85 2.42 -6.24
C LEU A 116 8.27 3.75 -6.75
N GLU A 117 7.59 3.73 -7.89
CA GLU A 117 6.91 4.89 -8.47
C GLU A 117 5.78 5.40 -7.56
N GLU A 118 4.96 4.51 -6.99
CA GLU A 118 3.93 4.90 -6.02
C GLU A 118 4.52 5.53 -4.75
N MET A 119 5.63 4.98 -4.23
CA MET A 119 6.34 5.59 -3.10
C MET A 119 6.95 6.97 -3.43
N ARG A 120 7.45 7.17 -4.66
CA ARG A 120 7.91 8.48 -5.13
C ARG A 120 6.76 9.48 -5.20
N GLY A 121 5.64 9.08 -5.80
CA GLY A 121 4.42 9.89 -5.84
C GLY A 121 3.96 10.29 -4.44
N LEU A 122 3.89 9.32 -3.52
CA LEU A 122 3.52 9.56 -2.12
C LEU A 122 4.45 10.59 -1.45
N ALA A 123 5.76 10.44 -1.67
CA ALA A 123 6.75 11.37 -1.13
C ALA A 123 6.51 12.80 -1.65
N ASP A 124 6.34 12.94 -2.97
CA ASP A 124 6.14 14.24 -3.62
C ASP A 124 4.83 14.91 -3.18
N GLY A 125 3.71 14.17 -3.19
CA GLY A 125 2.39 14.68 -2.80
C GLY A 125 2.34 15.11 -1.32
N ALA A 126 2.95 14.31 -0.45
CA ALA A 126 3.00 14.61 0.99
C ALA A 126 4.10 15.64 1.36
N GLY A 127 5.07 15.89 0.47
CA GLY A 127 6.26 16.69 0.76
C GLY A 127 7.19 16.03 1.78
N LEU A 128 7.44 14.73 1.59
CA LEU A 128 8.35 13.90 2.37
C LEU A 128 9.61 13.58 1.55
N LYS A 129 10.62 13.00 2.21
CA LYS A 129 11.76 12.42 1.49
C LYS A 129 11.41 11.00 1.08
N TYR A 130 11.72 10.63 -0.15
CA TYR A 130 11.56 9.27 -0.65
C TYR A 130 12.21 8.22 0.26
N GLU A 131 13.39 8.53 0.83
CA GLU A 131 14.06 7.61 1.76
C GLU A 131 13.25 7.32 3.02
N ASP A 132 12.52 8.31 3.54
CA ASP A 132 11.69 8.11 4.73
C ASP A 132 10.46 7.25 4.39
N VAL A 133 9.94 7.38 3.16
CA VAL A 133 8.89 6.49 2.65
C VAL A 133 9.40 5.06 2.54
N LEU A 134 10.57 4.87 1.92
CA LEU A 134 11.20 3.57 1.76
C LEU A 134 11.50 2.91 3.12
N ILE A 135 11.98 3.68 4.10
CA ILE A 135 12.17 3.17 5.47
C ILE A 135 10.84 2.74 6.07
N LEU A 136 9.79 3.57 5.99
CA LEU A 136 8.50 3.24 6.58
C LEU A 136 7.85 2.04 5.89
N SER A 137 8.02 1.84 4.59
CA SER A 137 7.46 0.69 3.88
C SER A 137 8.14 -0.63 4.26
N SER A 138 9.38 -0.59 4.76
CA SER A 138 10.21 -1.78 4.98
C SER A 138 10.68 -1.98 6.42
N HIS A 139 10.33 -1.08 7.33
CA HIS A 139 10.79 -1.17 8.72
C HIS A 139 10.38 -2.47 9.40
N VAL A 140 9.21 -3.04 9.08
CA VAL A 140 8.72 -4.28 9.70
C VAL A 140 9.65 -5.47 9.46
N ASP A 141 10.33 -5.50 8.31
CA ASP A 141 11.33 -6.53 7.95
C ASP A 141 12.59 -6.41 8.82
N TYR A 142 12.91 -5.21 9.28
CA TYR A 142 14.00 -4.98 10.24
C TYR A 142 13.62 -5.45 11.66
N PHE A 143 12.36 -5.24 12.08
CA PHE A 143 11.92 -5.54 13.45
C PHE A 143 11.37 -6.96 13.64
N ALA A 144 10.99 -7.66 12.57
CA ALA A 144 10.30 -8.96 12.61
C ALA A 144 9.09 -8.94 13.56
N ILE A 145 8.18 -7.99 13.36
CA ILE A 145 7.00 -7.78 14.21
C ILE A 145 6.11 -9.02 14.22
N LEU A 146 5.69 -9.45 15.41
CA LEU A 146 4.83 -10.60 15.62
C LEU A 146 3.37 -10.16 15.76
N CYS A 147 2.50 -10.72 14.93
CA CYS A 147 1.05 -10.59 15.03
C CYS A 147 0.42 -11.98 15.23
N SER A 148 -0.79 -12.01 15.80
CA SER A 148 -1.60 -13.24 15.87
C SER A 148 -2.74 -13.15 14.86
N THR A 149 -2.87 -14.17 14.02
CA THR A 149 -3.93 -14.27 13.01
C THR A 149 -4.58 -15.64 13.12
N PHE A 150 -5.91 -15.68 13.09
CA PHE A 150 -6.69 -16.92 13.04
C PHE A 150 -7.62 -16.87 11.83
N VAL A 151 -7.93 -18.04 11.27
CA VAL A 151 -8.85 -18.19 10.15
C VAL A 151 -9.81 -19.33 10.50
N ALA A 152 -11.12 -19.08 10.43
CA ALA A 152 -12.17 -20.07 10.63
C ALA A 152 -12.96 -20.27 9.33
N ARG A 153 -13.52 -21.47 9.12
CA ARG A 153 -14.34 -21.80 7.93
C ARG A 153 -15.38 -22.86 8.26
N GLY A 154 -16.48 -22.88 7.51
CA GLY A 154 -17.46 -23.97 7.51
C GLY A 154 -18.21 -24.07 8.85
N PRO A 155 -18.36 -25.27 9.46
CA PRO A 155 -19.13 -25.44 10.71
C PRO A 155 -18.59 -24.70 11.94
N LYS A 156 -17.45 -23.99 11.81
CA LYS A 156 -16.86 -23.14 12.85
C LYS A 156 -17.20 -21.65 12.66
N THR A 157 -18.03 -21.29 11.68
CA THR A 157 -18.56 -19.93 11.48
C THR A 157 -20.10 -19.97 11.43
N ALA A 158 -20.76 -18.82 11.56
CA ALA A 158 -22.22 -18.75 11.66
C ALA A 158 -22.93 -19.14 10.36
N ASP A 159 -22.33 -18.86 9.20
CA ASP A 159 -22.90 -19.04 7.86
C ASP A 159 -21.98 -19.80 6.89
N GLY A 160 -20.85 -20.34 7.37
CA GLY A 160 -19.87 -21.04 6.56
C GLY A 160 -18.88 -20.12 5.82
N ALA A 161 -19.07 -18.79 5.88
CA ALA A 161 -18.15 -17.77 5.39
C ALA A 161 -17.33 -17.14 6.55
N LEU A 162 -16.35 -16.31 6.19
CA LEU A 162 -15.58 -15.48 7.13
C LEU A 162 -16.34 -14.19 7.43
#